data_AF-T1AE83-F1
#
_entry.id   AF-T1AE83-F1
#
_cell.length_a   1.000
_cell.length_b   1.000
_cell.length_c   1.000
_cell.angle_alpha   90.00
_cell.angle_beta   90.00
_cell.angle_gamma   90.00
#
_symmetry.space_group_name_H-M   'P 1'
#
loop_
_entity.id
_entity.type
_entity.pdbx_description
1 polymer ?
#
loop_
_entity_poly.entity_id
_entity_poly.type
_entity_poly.pdbx_seq_one_letter_code
_entity_poly.pdbx_strand_id
1 'polypeptide(L)'
;MIADDEPFTDPARLLVTPDHYVTRLLHANGVALETLGVGESVAEPRAIWREFCGAWTVFDGTASANWLASELAGLFDVRETPSRENADRLYDLIAARLREPELRPRALVRSFAVEVLATTDDPL
;
A
#
# COMPACT_ATOMS: atom_id res chain seq x y z
N MET A 1 -5.78 6.86 14.49
CA MET A 1 -4.66 6.11 13.87
C MET A 1 -3.29 6.45 14.45
N ILE A 2 -2.60 7.57 14.12
CA ILE A 2 -1.26 7.87 14.74
C ILE A 2 -1.38 8.15 16.26
N ALA A 3 -2.42 8.88 16.67
CA ALA A 3 -2.71 9.15 18.07
C ALA A 3 -2.99 7.86 18.86
N ASP A 4 -3.61 6.86 18.23
CA ASP A 4 -4.04 5.61 18.86
C ASP A 4 -3.03 4.45 18.65
N ASP A 5 -2.02 4.66 17.81
CA ASP A 5 -1.00 3.67 17.41
C ASP A 5 -1.61 2.35 16.87
N GLU A 6 -2.74 2.48 16.18
CA GLU A 6 -3.46 1.36 15.58
C GLU A 6 -2.62 0.71 14.47
N PRO A 7 -2.65 -0.63 14.34
CA PRO A 7 -1.91 -1.31 13.29
C PRO A 7 -2.56 -1.04 11.94
N PHE A 8 -1.75 -1.01 10.88
CA PHE A 8 -2.26 -1.12 9.53
C PHE A 8 -2.94 -2.48 9.33
N THR A 9 -4.03 -2.50 8.58
CA THR A 9 -4.93 -3.66 8.52
C THR A 9 -4.48 -4.69 7.50
N ASP A 10 -4.17 -4.25 6.28
CA ASP A 10 -3.79 -5.12 5.17
C ASP A 10 -2.98 -4.38 4.08
N PRO A 11 -2.30 -5.11 3.17
CA PRO A 11 -1.47 -4.52 2.12
C PRO A 11 -2.24 -3.60 1.16
N ALA A 12 -3.48 -3.94 0.79
CA ALA A 12 -4.24 -3.17 -0.19
C ALA A 12 -4.70 -1.83 0.39
N ARG A 13 -5.21 -1.84 1.63
CA ARG A 13 -5.61 -0.63 2.36
C ARG A 13 -4.44 0.25 2.76
N LEU A 14 -3.22 -0.28 2.79
CA LEU A 14 -2.00 0.49 3.01
C LEU A 14 -1.43 1.08 1.73
N LEU A 15 -1.23 0.27 0.69
CA LEU A 15 -0.40 0.61 -0.48
C LEU A 15 -1.18 0.91 -1.76
N VAL A 16 -2.46 0.51 -1.84
CA VAL A 16 -3.24 0.59 -3.09
C VAL A 16 -4.39 1.57 -2.95
N THR A 17 -5.40 1.22 -2.16
CA THR A 17 -6.67 1.96 -2.09
C THR A 17 -6.53 3.46 -1.73
N PRO A 18 -5.71 3.87 -0.76
CA PRO A 18 -5.60 5.30 -0.41
C PRO A 18 -4.70 6.11 -1.36
N ASP A 19 -3.87 5.47 -2.19
CA ASP A 19 -2.92 6.18 -3.05
C ASP A 19 -3.54 6.45 -4.44
N HIS A 20 -3.85 7.72 -4.67
CA HIS A 20 -4.41 8.17 -5.94
C HIS A 20 -3.43 8.09 -7.12
N TYR A 21 -2.11 8.04 -6.92
CA TYR A 21 -1.15 7.79 -8.00
C TYR A 21 -1.26 6.34 -8.48
N VAL A 22 -1.32 5.40 -7.53
CA VAL A 22 -1.46 3.96 -7.81
C VAL A 22 -2.80 3.68 -8.49
N THR A 23 -3.90 4.09 -7.85
CA THR A 23 -5.25 3.84 -8.40
C THR A 23 -5.50 4.56 -9.72
N ARG A 24 -4.95 5.76 -9.93
CA ARG A 24 -5.05 6.46 -11.23
C ARG A 24 -4.39 5.68 -12.36
N LEU A 25 -3.20 5.11 -12.15
CA LEU A 25 -2.51 4.36 -13.19
C LEU A 25 -3.23 3.04 -13.51
N LEU A 26 -3.74 2.34 -12.50
CA LEU A 26 -4.55 1.13 -12.68
C LEU A 26 -5.86 1.45 -13.43
N HIS A 27 -6.54 2.52 -13.04
CA HIS A 27 -7.79 2.95 -13.68
C HIS A 27 -7.60 3.43 -15.11
N ALA A 28 -6.54 4.21 -15.38
CA ALA A 28 -6.19 4.62 -16.73
C ALA A 28 -5.89 3.43 -17.65
N ASN A 29 -5.56 2.26 -17.09
CA ASN A 29 -5.32 1.01 -17.82
C ASN A 29 -6.49 0.01 -17.72
N GLY A 30 -7.69 0.47 -17.35
CA GLY A 30 -8.93 -0.29 -17.48
C GLY A 30 -9.43 -1.02 -16.23
N VAL A 31 -8.79 -0.84 -15.06
CA VAL A 31 -9.30 -1.39 -13.79
C VAL A 31 -10.31 -0.41 -13.18
N ALA A 32 -11.55 -0.85 -12.94
CA ALA A 32 -12.57 0.00 -12.33
C ALA A 32 -12.16 0.46 -10.90
N LEU A 33 -12.47 1.69 -10.52
CA LEU A 33 -12.11 2.24 -9.21
C LEU A 33 -12.75 1.46 -8.06
N GLU A 34 -13.96 0.93 -8.28
CA GLU A 34 -14.68 0.09 -7.33
C GLU A 34 -13.91 -1.23 -7.10
N THR A 35 -13.29 -1.80 -8.13
CA THR A 35 -12.43 -2.99 -8.01
C THR A 35 -11.18 -2.72 -7.17
N LEU A 36 -10.76 -1.45 -7.04
CA LEU A 36 -9.61 -1.01 -6.25
C LEU A 36 -9.99 -0.55 -4.83
N GLY A 37 -11.26 -0.70 -4.45
CA GLY A 37 -11.75 -0.30 -3.13
C GLY A 37 -11.94 1.22 -2.97
N VAL A 38 -11.94 1.99 -4.05
CA VAL A 38 -12.11 3.45 -3.99
C VAL A 38 -13.59 3.82 -3.81
N GLY A 39 -13.86 4.86 -3.01
CA GLY A 39 -15.22 5.31 -2.69
C GLY A 39 -15.90 4.40 -1.67
N GLU A 40 -17.18 4.10 -1.89
CA GLU A 40 -17.98 3.23 -1.01
C GLU A 40 -17.85 1.73 -1.34
N SER A 41 -16.81 1.35 -2.10
CA SER A 41 -16.61 -0.03 -2.51
C SER A 41 -16.31 -0.95 -1.31
N VAL A 42 -16.92 -2.14 -1.33
CA VAL A 42 -16.69 -3.23 -0.38
C VAL A 42 -15.79 -4.32 -0.97
N ALA A 43 -14.98 -3.98 -1.97
CA ALA A 43 -14.06 -4.92 -2.61
C ALA A 43 -13.11 -5.56 -1.58
N GLU A 44 -12.96 -6.88 -1.69
CA GLU A 44 -12.13 -7.66 -0.78
C GLU A 44 -10.64 -7.26 -0.92
N PRO A 45 -9.92 -6.95 0.17
CA PRO A 45 -8.55 -6.46 0.11
C PRO A 45 -7.58 -7.35 -0.68
N ARG A 46 -7.73 -8.67 -0.56
CA ARG A 46 -6.91 -9.62 -1.32
C ARG A 46 -7.20 -9.58 -2.82
N ALA A 47 -8.45 -9.32 -3.22
CA ALA A 47 -8.80 -9.16 -4.63
C ALA A 47 -8.19 -7.87 -5.20
N ILE A 48 -8.26 -6.76 -4.44
CA ILE A 48 -7.61 -5.48 -4.79
C ILE A 48 -6.10 -5.70 -5.00
N TRP A 49 -5.45 -6.40 -4.07
CA TRP A 49 -4.02 -6.69 -4.15
C TRP A 49 -3.65 -7.54 -5.38
N ARG A 50 -4.45 -8.57 -5.70
CA ARG A 50 -4.23 -9.39 -6.90
C ARG A 50 -4.34 -8.59 -8.19
N GLU A 51 -5.28 -7.65 -8.27
CA GLU A 51 -5.38 -6.75 -9.43
C GLU A 51 -4.18 -5.82 -9.53
N PHE A 52 -3.75 -5.23 -8.41
CA PHE A 52 -2.53 -4.43 -8.35
C PHE A 52 -1.28 -5.21 -8.82
N CYS A 53 -1.03 -6.40 -8.28
CA CYS A 53 0.11 -7.21 -8.69
C CYS A 53 -0.01 -7.69 -10.15
N GLY A 54 -1.22 -8.05 -10.60
CA GLY A 54 -1.47 -8.48 -11.97
C GLY A 54 -1.25 -7.39 -13.01
N ALA A 55 -1.33 -6.12 -12.61
CA ALA A 55 -1.12 -4.96 -13.45
C ALA A 55 0.23 -4.28 -13.23
N TRP A 56 1.19 -4.90 -12.51
CA TRP A 56 2.43 -4.24 -12.07
C TRP A 56 3.20 -3.51 -13.19
N THR A 57 3.21 -4.03 -14.41
CA THR A 57 3.90 -3.42 -15.56
C THR A 57 3.38 -2.02 -15.93
N VAL A 58 2.17 -1.62 -15.50
CA VAL A 58 1.66 -0.26 -15.75
C VAL A 58 2.46 0.82 -15.04
N PHE A 59 3.26 0.44 -14.04
CA PHE A 59 4.10 1.36 -13.27
C PHE A 59 5.50 1.53 -13.90
N ASP A 60 5.87 0.76 -14.93
CA ASP A 60 7.21 0.79 -15.51
C ASP A 60 7.58 2.20 -16.00
N GLY A 61 8.74 2.68 -15.55
CA GLY A 61 9.25 4.02 -15.87
C GLY A 61 8.61 5.17 -15.08
N THR A 62 7.72 4.89 -14.12
CA THR A 62 7.09 5.91 -13.26
C THR A 62 7.83 6.10 -11.93
N ALA A 63 7.62 7.24 -11.28
CA ALA A 63 8.10 7.45 -9.91
C ALA A 63 7.45 6.48 -8.91
N SER A 64 6.17 6.15 -9.11
CA SER A 64 5.43 5.20 -8.27
C SER A 64 6.08 3.82 -8.25
N ALA A 65 6.61 3.32 -9.38
CA ALA A 65 7.36 2.06 -9.38
C ALA A 65 8.59 2.12 -8.45
N ASN A 66 9.34 3.22 -8.48
CA ASN A 66 10.52 3.38 -7.63
C ASN A 66 10.14 3.44 -6.14
N TRP A 67 9.07 4.18 -5.80
CA TRP A 67 8.60 4.28 -4.41
C TRP A 67 8.08 2.94 -3.90
N LEU A 68 7.19 2.28 -4.65
CA LEU A 68 6.66 0.97 -4.28
C LEU A 68 7.77 -0.08 -4.15
N ALA A 69 8.74 -0.12 -5.07
CA ALA A 69 9.86 -1.05 -4.97
C ALA A 69 10.72 -0.78 -3.72
N SER A 70 10.96 0.49 -3.39
CA SER A 70 11.71 0.88 -2.18
C SER A 70 10.96 0.50 -0.90
N GLU A 71 9.65 0.72 -0.84
CA GLU A 71 8.81 0.35 0.31
C GLU A 71 8.74 -1.17 0.49
N LEU A 72 8.49 -1.90 -0.60
CA LEU A 72 8.44 -3.37 -0.63
C LEU A 72 9.76 -3.97 -0.14
N ALA A 73 10.89 -3.50 -0.65
CA ALA A 73 12.20 -4.00 -0.24
C ALA A 73 12.59 -3.56 1.17
N GLY A 74 12.35 -2.30 1.53
CA GLY A 74 12.83 -1.70 2.78
C GLY A 74 12.02 -2.11 4.02
N LEU A 75 10.69 -2.19 3.90
CA LEU A 75 9.80 -2.47 5.03
C LEU A 75 9.41 -3.94 5.14
N PHE A 76 9.31 -4.62 4.00
CA PHE A 76 8.74 -5.97 3.90
C PHE A 76 9.71 -7.02 3.37
N ASP A 77 10.94 -6.65 3.02
CA ASP A 77 11.97 -7.50 2.38
C ASP A 77 11.49 -8.22 1.10
N VAL A 78 10.56 -7.59 0.39
CA VAL A 78 10.06 -8.05 -0.92
C VAL A 78 10.95 -7.45 -2.01
N ARG A 79 11.83 -8.28 -2.57
CA ARG A 79 12.80 -7.88 -3.61
C ARG A 79 12.47 -8.42 -5.01
N GLU A 80 11.43 -9.22 -5.11
CA GLU A 80 10.93 -9.73 -6.37
C GLU A 80 9.87 -8.79 -6.95
N THR A 81 9.72 -8.81 -8.28
CA THR A 81 8.68 -8.06 -8.97
C THR A 81 7.30 -8.67 -8.65
N PRO A 82 6.33 -7.87 -8.17
CA PRO A 82 4.96 -8.33 -8.02
C PRO A 82 4.35 -8.79 -9.34
N SER A 83 3.60 -9.88 -9.29
CA SER A 83 2.91 -10.49 -10.42
C SER A 83 1.66 -11.22 -9.95
N ARG A 84 0.81 -11.67 -10.88
CA ARG A 84 -0.38 -12.45 -10.52
C ARG A 84 -0.02 -13.76 -9.82
N GLU A 85 1.12 -14.35 -10.18
CA GLU A 85 1.59 -15.64 -9.64
C GLU A 85 2.07 -15.56 -8.19
N ASN A 86 2.68 -14.44 -7.78
CA ASN A 86 3.19 -14.26 -6.41
C ASN A 86 2.28 -13.42 -5.51
N ALA A 87 1.21 -12.82 -6.05
CA ALA A 87 0.32 -11.89 -5.35
C ALA A 87 -0.12 -12.38 -3.96
N ASP A 88 -0.64 -13.61 -3.86
CA ASP A 88 -1.16 -14.13 -2.58
C ASP A 88 -0.07 -14.35 -1.54
N ARG A 89 1.09 -14.86 -1.96
CA ARG A 89 2.23 -15.04 -1.07
C ARG A 89 2.75 -13.69 -0.57
N LEU A 90 2.85 -12.70 -1.46
CA LEU A 90 3.27 -11.34 -1.08
C LEU A 90 2.26 -10.70 -0.13
N TYR A 91 0.97 -10.89 -0.37
CA TYR A 91 -0.08 -10.42 0.53
C TYR A 91 0.12 -10.99 1.94
N ASP A 92 0.30 -12.30 2.06
CA ASP A 92 0.44 -12.97 3.36
C ASP A 92 1.71 -12.54 4.09
N LEU A 93 2.82 -12.38 3.35
CA LEU A 93 4.08 -11.90 3.88
C LEU A 93 3.93 -10.48 4.46
N ILE A 94 3.39 -9.55 3.66
CA ILE A 94 3.21 -8.16 4.08
C ILE A 94 2.20 -8.07 5.23
N ALA A 95 1.06 -8.78 5.15
CA ALA A 95 0.06 -8.81 6.21
C ALA A 95 0.62 -9.39 7.53
N ALA A 96 1.52 -10.37 7.46
CA ALA A 96 2.22 -10.87 8.65
C ALA A 96 3.13 -9.80 9.25
N ARG A 97 3.95 -9.14 8.42
CA ARG A 97 4.83 -8.04 8.82
C ARG A 97 4.07 -6.88 9.47
N LEU A 98 2.91 -6.49 8.92
CA LEU A 98 2.10 -5.38 9.46
C LEU A 98 1.57 -5.63 10.88
N ARG A 99 1.56 -6.88 11.36
CA ARG A 99 1.18 -7.21 12.74
C ARG A 99 2.32 -7.00 13.73
N GLU A 100 3.54 -6.85 13.26
CA GLU A 100 4.71 -6.69 14.12
C GLU A 100 4.74 -5.27 14.73
N PRO A 101 5.13 -5.14 16.01
CA PRO A 101 5.21 -3.85 16.71
C PRO A 101 6.07 -2.80 15.99
N GLU A 102 7.07 -3.22 15.24
CA GLU A 102 8.01 -2.37 14.50
C GLU A 102 7.34 -1.63 13.33
N LEU A 103 6.23 -2.15 12.81
CA LEU A 103 5.45 -1.51 11.75
C LEU A 103 4.24 -0.73 12.28
N ARG A 104 4.18 -0.49 13.59
CA ARG A 104 3.20 0.43 14.17
C ARG A 104 3.48 1.87 13.72
N PRO A 105 2.45 2.72 13.53
CA PRO A 105 2.63 4.09 13.06
C PRO A 105 3.71 4.87 13.84
N ARG A 106 3.69 4.81 15.18
CA ARG A 106 4.70 5.50 16.01
C ARG A 106 6.07 4.85 15.99
N ALA A 107 6.15 3.54 15.76
CA ALA A 107 7.42 2.86 15.58
C ALA A 107 8.08 3.29 14.25
N LEU A 108 7.29 3.38 13.18
CA LEU A 108 7.74 3.85 11.86
C LEU A 108 8.20 5.30 11.87
N VAL A 109 7.42 6.22 12.45
CA VAL A 109 7.84 7.64 12.57
C VAL A 109 9.20 7.76 13.25
N ARG A 110 9.45 6.96 14.29
CA ARG A 110 10.75 6.92 14.98
C ARG A 110 11.85 6.29 14.14
N SER A 111 11.59 5.15 13.49
CA SER A 111 12.61 4.45 12.68
C SER A 111 13.01 5.23 11.43
N PHE A 112 12.09 6.02 10.88
CA PHE A 112 12.34 6.94 9.77
C PHE A 112 13.01 8.25 10.20
N ALA A 113 13.28 8.42 11.50
CA ALA A 113 13.87 9.63 12.07
C ALA A 113 13.10 10.91 11.71
N VAL A 114 11.76 10.84 11.67
CA VAL A 114 10.90 11.99 11.43
C VAL A 114 10.85 12.85 12.69
N GLU A 115 11.48 14.02 12.63
CA GLU A 115 11.50 14.99 13.74
C GLU A 115 10.16 15.75 13.87
N VAL A 116 9.58 16.11 12.73
CA VAL A 116 8.31 16.84 12.65
C VAL A 116 7.45 16.21 11.57
N LEU A 117 6.20 15.88 11.93
CA LEU A 117 5.15 15.50 11.01
C LEU A 117 4.00 16.50 11.17
N ALA A 118 3.72 17.27 10.12
CA ALA A 118 2.59 18.19 10.10
C ALA A 118 1.45 17.57 9.30
N THR A 119 0.28 17.42 9.92
CA THR A 119 -0.97 17.09 9.23
C THR A 119 -1.62 18.37 8.70
N THR A 120 -2.60 18.20 7.82
CA THR A 120 -3.45 19.28 7.32
C THR A 120 -4.88 18.97 7.72
N ASP A 121 -5.46 19.83 8.53
CA ASP A 121 -6.79 19.67 9.10
C ASP A 121 -7.68 20.84 8.61
N ASP A 122 -8.96 20.56 8.36
CA ASP A 122 -9.95 21.59 8.02
C ASP A 122 -10.24 22.47 9.25
N PRO A 123 -10.47 23.79 9.11
CA PRO A 123 -10.84 24.65 10.23
C PRO A 123 -12.21 24.35 10.88
N LEU A 124 -13.05 23.47 10.29
CA LEU A 124 -14.42 23.15 10.72
C LEU A 124 -14.55 21.91 11.60
#